data_AF-A0AAN8HDL0-F1
#
_entry.id   AF-A0AAN8HDL0-F1
#
_cell.length_a   1.000
_cell.length_b   1.000
_cell.length_c   1.000
_cell.angle_alpha   90.00
_cell.angle_beta   90.00
_cell.angle_gamma   90.00
#
_symmetry.space_group_name_H-M   'P 1'
#
loop_
_entity.id
_entity.type
_entity.pdbx_description
1 polymer ?
#
loop_
_entity_poly.entity_id
_entity_poly.type
_entity_poly.pdbx_seq_one_letter_code
_entity_poly.pdbx_strand_id
1 'polypeptide(L)'
;MDIKEDSEDMDYKRPAPIEVFASRSTLHGISHMFTYERMCIKRTLWILFFLSSVGVLVMVCVDRVQLYFQYPHVTKLDEVSAPMMVFPSVTFCNLNSFRFSRVTRNDLYHAGELLALLNGRYEIRDPHMVEEHVLQILKERANFDNYKPRPFNMREFYDRTGHDIKEMLLSCSYRGDPCSNDNFKVVSQTYQQ
;
A
#
# COMPACT_ATOMS: atom_id res chain seq x y z
N MET A 1 54.03 -21.87 -79.94
CA MET A 1 53.18 -20.81 -80.50
C MET A 1 52.05 -21.57 -81.18
N ASP A 2 50.83 -21.60 -80.65
CA ASP A 2 50.07 -20.41 -80.28
C ASP A 2 49.47 -20.47 -78.88
N ILE A 3 49.74 -19.40 -78.15
CA ILE A 3 49.09 -18.99 -76.91
C ILE A 3 47.71 -18.45 -77.31
N LYS A 4 46.64 -18.94 -76.69
CA LYS A 4 45.38 -18.18 -76.64
C LYS A 4 45.09 -17.83 -75.20
N GLU A 5 45.31 -16.55 -74.95
CA GLU A 5 45.04 -15.77 -73.75
C GLU A 5 43.57 -15.83 -73.32
N ASP A 6 43.42 -15.58 -72.02
CA ASP A 6 42.19 -15.49 -71.24
C ASP A 6 41.17 -14.51 -71.80
N SER A 7 39.90 -14.83 -71.57
CA SER A 7 38.86 -13.83 -71.31
C SER A 7 38.10 -14.26 -70.06
N GLU A 8 38.62 -13.88 -68.90
CA GLU A 8 37.87 -13.85 -67.65
C GLU A 8 36.76 -12.78 -67.78
N ASP A 9 35.60 -13.19 -68.28
CA ASP A 9 34.38 -12.39 -68.17
C ASP A 9 33.96 -12.36 -66.69
N MET A 10 34.37 -11.29 -66.01
CA MET A 10 33.91 -10.90 -64.68
C MET A 10 32.39 -10.65 -64.71
N ASP A 11 31.60 -11.70 -64.52
CA ASP A 11 30.15 -11.64 -64.33
C ASP A 11 29.85 -10.90 -63.02
N TYR A 12 29.62 -9.58 -63.13
CA TYR A 12 28.91 -8.83 -62.10
C TYR A 12 27.50 -9.41 -61.97
N LYS A 13 27.36 -10.47 -61.16
CA LYS A 13 26.10 -11.13 -60.85
C LYS A 13 25.05 -10.08 -60.51
N ARG A 14 24.15 -9.82 -61.45
CA ARG A 14 22.96 -9.02 -61.19
C ARG A 14 22.26 -9.61 -59.96
N PRO A 15 21.87 -8.80 -58.96
CA PRO A 15 21.13 -9.31 -57.82
C PRO A 15 19.87 -10.02 -58.32
N ALA A 16 19.56 -11.17 -57.72
CA ALA A 16 18.38 -11.92 -58.10
C ALA A 16 17.14 -11.02 -58.01
N PRO A 17 16.21 -11.13 -58.97
CA PRO A 17 15.04 -10.27 -59.04
C PRO A 17 14.13 -10.51 -57.81
N ILE A 18 13.46 -9.44 -57.31
CA ILE A 18 12.69 -9.43 -56.05
C ILE A 18 11.55 -10.49 -56.05
N GLU A 19 11.09 -10.87 -57.22
CA GLU A 19 10.09 -11.90 -57.49
C GLU A 19 10.57 -13.30 -57.07
N VAL A 20 11.87 -13.59 -57.22
CA VAL A 20 12.49 -14.85 -56.79
C VAL A 20 12.57 -14.92 -55.26
N PHE A 21 12.76 -13.76 -54.62
CA PHE A 21 12.70 -13.66 -53.16
C PHE A 21 11.26 -13.81 -52.65
N ALA A 22 10.31 -13.09 -53.26
CA ALA A 22 8.90 -13.11 -52.86
C ALA A 22 8.25 -14.50 -53.01
N SER A 23 8.63 -15.27 -54.03
CA SER A 23 8.15 -16.65 -54.24
C SER A 23 8.76 -17.67 -53.26
N ARG A 24 9.94 -17.39 -52.69
CA ARG A 24 10.63 -18.25 -51.73
C ARG A 24 10.44 -17.84 -50.27
N SER A 25 9.73 -16.73 -50.02
CA SER A 25 9.46 -16.22 -48.68
C SER A 25 8.32 -16.96 -48.01
N THR A 26 8.36 -17.05 -46.68
CA THR A 26 7.26 -17.59 -45.84
C THR A 26 6.17 -16.54 -45.55
N LEU A 27 6.38 -15.29 -46.00
CA LEU A 27 5.43 -14.21 -45.79
C LEU A 27 4.22 -14.38 -46.70
N HIS A 28 3.09 -14.75 -46.11
CA HIS A 28 1.86 -14.99 -46.85
C HIS A 28 1.41 -13.71 -47.57
N GLY A 29 1.11 -13.83 -48.86
CA GLY A 29 0.66 -12.71 -49.70
C GLY A 29 1.77 -11.97 -50.47
N ILE A 30 3.04 -12.09 -50.09
CA ILE A 30 4.14 -11.42 -50.79
C ILE A 30 4.38 -11.98 -52.20
N SER A 31 4.16 -13.29 -52.38
CA SER A 31 4.26 -13.98 -53.68
C SER A 31 3.22 -13.47 -54.68
N HIS A 32 2.01 -13.12 -54.22
CA HIS A 32 0.92 -12.60 -55.04
C HIS A 32 1.07 -11.09 -55.36
N MET A 33 1.92 -10.39 -54.61
CA MET A 33 2.27 -8.99 -54.85
C MET A 33 3.30 -8.85 -55.98
N PHE A 34 4.19 -9.83 -56.15
CA PHE A 34 5.31 -9.80 -57.09
C PHE A 34 5.23 -10.89 -58.18
N THR A 35 4.03 -11.17 -58.71
CA THR A 35 3.84 -12.11 -59.83
C THR A 35 4.25 -11.49 -61.18
N TYR A 36 4.73 -12.33 -62.11
CA TYR A 36 5.18 -11.96 -63.47
C TYR A 36 4.06 -11.44 -64.42
N GLU A 37 2.79 -11.50 -64.02
CA GLU A 37 1.65 -11.20 -64.90
C GLU A 37 1.22 -9.71 -64.91
N ARG A 38 0.80 -9.24 -66.09
CA ARG A 38 0.41 -7.84 -66.40
C ARG A 38 -1.00 -7.45 -65.90
N MET A 39 -1.47 -8.01 -64.78
CA MET A 39 -2.81 -7.77 -64.23
C MET A 39 -2.77 -6.81 -63.02
N CYS A 40 -2.89 -5.52 -63.29
CA CYS A 40 -2.77 -4.46 -62.28
C CYS A 40 -3.81 -4.55 -61.15
N ILE A 41 -5.06 -4.92 -61.43
CA ILE A 41 -6.15 -4.88 -60.43
C ILE A 41 -5.97 -5.92 -59.32
N LYS A 42 -5.69 -7.19 -59.68
CA LYS A 42 -5.49 -8.25 -58.68
C LYS A 42 -4.27 -7.95 -57.80
N ARG A 43 -3.19 -7.45 -58.39
CA ARG A 43 -1.98 -7.05 -57.67
C ARG A 43 -2.26 -5.91 -56.70
N THR A 44 -2.98 -4.87 -57.12
CA THR A 44 -3.37 -3.75 -56.25
C THR A 44 -4.24 -4.23 -55.09
N LEU A 45 -5.21 -5.13 -55.33
CA LEU A 45 -6.03 -5.70 -54.26
C LEU A 45 -5.20 -6.50 -53.25
N TRP A 46 -4.26 -7.33 -53.72
CA TRP A 46 -3.36 -8.07 -52.82
C TRP A 46 -2.45 -7.15 -52.01
N ILE A 47 -1.93 -6.09 -52.61
CA ILE A 47 -1.16 -5.06 -51.91
C ILE A 47 -2.01 -4.40 -50.82
N LEU A 48 -3.25 -4.00 -51.14
CA LEU A 48 -4.16 -3.37 -50.18
C LEU A 48 -4.49 -4.30 -49.01
N PHE A 49 -4.82 -5.56 -49.28
CA PHE A 49 -5.10 -6.54 -48.22
C PHE A 49 -3.87 -6.85 -47.37
N PHE A 50 -2.70 -6.97 -48.00
CA PHE A 50 -1.45 -7.21 -47.30
C PHE A 50 -1.08 -6.02 -46.39
N LEU A 51 -1.14 -4.79 -46.90
CA LEU A 51 -0.89 -3.57 -46.13
C LEU A 51 -1.91 -3.39 -45.00
N SER A 52 -3.20 -3.66 -45.27
CA SER A 52 -4.24 -3.62 -44.25
C SER A 52 -3.99 -4.66 -43.15
N SER A 53 -3.62 -5.89 -43.51
CA SER A 53 -3.29 -6.95 -42.56
C SER A 53 -2.09 -6.60 -41.69
N VAL A 54 -1.02 -6.06 -42.28
CA VAL A 54 0.16 -5.59 -41.53
C VAL A 54 -0.20 -4.40 -40.62
N GLY A 55 -1.01 -3.45 -41.11
CA GLY A 55 -1.45 -2.29 -40.32
C GLY A 55 -2.27 -2.70 -39.09
N VAL A 56 -3.24 -3.62 -39.26
CA VAL A 56 -4.04 -4.17 -38.14
C VAL A 56 -3.15 -4.94 -37.17
N LEU A 57 -2.20 -5.74 -37.68
CA LEU A 57 -1.26 -6.47 -36.83
C LEU A 57 -0.44 -5.51 -35.95
N VAL A 58 0.15 -4.46 -36.54
CA VAL A 58 0.94 -3.46 -35.80
C VAL A 58 0.07 -2.77 -34.74
N MET A 59 -1.15 -2.36 -35.10
CA MET A 59 -2.07 -1.71 -34.16
C MET A 59 -2.35 -2.61 -32.94
N VAL A 60 -2.71 -3.88 -33.15
CA VAL A 60 -3.00 -4.82 -32.06
C VAL A 60 -1.74 -5.12 -31.24
N CYS A 61 -0.58 -5.25 -31.88
CA CYS A 61 0.68 -5.45 -31.17
C CYS A 61 1.01 -4.26 -30.25
N VAL A 62 0.86 -3.02 -30.72
CA VAL A 62 1.08 -1.82 -29.89
C VAL A 62 0.12 -1.78 -28.71
N ASP A 63 -1.18 -2.00 -28.95
CA ASP A 63 -2.20 -2.04 -27.89
C ASP A 63 -1.85 -3.07 -26.81
N ARG A 64 -1.45 -4.29 -27.20
CA ARG A 64 -1.10 -5.35 -26.24
C ARG A 64 0.20 -5.09 -25.51
N VAL A 65 1.20 -4.51 -26.17
CA VAL A 65 2.46 -4.11 -25.51
C VAL A 65 2.21 -2.97 -24.51
N GLN A 66 1.39 -1.98 -24.87
CA GLN A 66 0.99 -0.92 -23.95
C GLN A 66 0.22 -1.49 -22.75
N LEU A 67 -0.74 -2.38 -22.98
CA LEU A 67 -1.48 -3.07 -21.92
C LEU A 67 -0.56 -3.91 -21.01
N TYR A 68 0.44 -4.58 -21.58
CA TYR A 68 1.44 -5.32 -20.80
C TYR A 68 2.23 -4.39 -19.87
N PHE A 69 2.68 -3.23 -20.37
CA PHE A 69 3.41 -2.24 -19.57
C PHE A 69 2.54 -1.39 -18.64
N GLN A 70 1.21 -1.51 -18.71
CA GLN A 70 0.30 -0.99 -17.68
C GLN A 70 0.24 -1.88 -16.44
N TYR A 71 0.81 -3.09 -16.49
CA TYR A 71 0.82 -4.07 -15.41
C TYR A 71 -0.55 -4.30 -14.74
N PRO A 72 -1.63 -4.54 -15.52
CA PRO A 72 -2.93 -4.84 -14.94
C PRO A 72 -2.88 -6.18 -14.19
N HIS A 73 -3.53 -6.23 -13.03
CA HIS A 73 -3.67 -7.45 -12.24
C HIS A 73 -5.14 -7.71 -11.93
N VAL A 74 -5.49 -8.99 -11.77
CA VAL A 74 -6.82 -9.41 -11.33
C VAL A 74 -6.68 -10.18 -10.04
N THR A 75 -7.53 -9.87 -9.07
CA THR A 75 -7.55 -10.55 -7.77
C THR A 75 -8.62 -11.63 -7.80
N LYS A 76 -8.23 -12.87 -7.51
CA LYS A 76 -9.17 -13.97 -7.27
C LYS A 76 -9.40 -14.08 -5.76
N LEU A 77 -10.66 -14.08 -5.35
CA LEU A 77 -11.06 -14.29 -3.96
C LEU A 77 -11.50 -15.75 -3.81
N ASP A 78 -10.87 -16.47 -2.88
CA ASP A 78 -11.22 -17.84 -2.52
C ASP A 78 -11.41 -17.90 -0.99
N GLU A 79 -12.41 -18.64 -0.54
CA GLU A 79 -12.66 -18.92 0.88
C GLU A 79 -12.29 -20.38 1.15
N VAL A 80 -11.31 -20.60 2.03
CA VAL A 80 -10.79 -21.93 2.36
C VAL A 80 -10.90 -22.14 3.86
N SER A 81 -11.55 -23.23 4.27
CA SER A 81 -11.62 -23.63 5.68
C SER A 81 -10.30 -24.31 6.09
N ALA A 82 -9.60 -23.73 7.05
CA ALA A 82 -8.37 -24.28 7.61
C ALA A 82 -8.65 -24.93 8.98
N PRO A 83 -8.16 -26.15 9.25
CA PRO A 83 -8.41 -26.85 10.51
C PRO A 83 -7.73 -26.19 11.72
N MET A 84 -6.66 -25.41 11.48
CA MET A 84 -5.97 -24.61 12.49
C MET A 84 -5.70 -23.23 11.93
N MET A 85 -6.00 -22.20 12.73
CA MET A 85 -5.72 -20.80 12.41
C MET A 85 -5.02 -20.14 13.59
N VAL A 86 -4.11 -19.22 13.30
CA VAL A 86 -3.44 -18.41 14.32
C VAL A 86 -4.45 -17.43 14.88
N PHE A 87 -4.65 -17.44 16.19
CA PHE A 87 -5.53 -16.48 16.84
C PHE A 87 -4.91 -15.08 16.77
N PRO A 88 -5.67 -14.06 16.35
CA PRO A 88 -5.12 -12.72 16.17
C PRO A 88 -4.76 -12.07 17.50
N SER A 89 -3.90 -11.06 17.44
CA SER A 89 -3.64 -10.21 18.61
C SER A 89 -4.88 -9.37 18.92
N VAL A 90 -5.41 -9.50 20.12
CA VAL A 90 -6.50 -8.66 20.62
C VAL A 90 -5.89 -7.50 21.41
N THR A 91 -6.08 -6.28 20.91
CA THR A 91 -5.68 -5.05 21.62
C THR A 91 -6.94 -4.32 22.06
N PHE A 92 -7.00 -3.96 23.34
CA PHE A 92 -8.05 -3.14 23.91
C PHE A 92 -7.43 -2.15 24.89
N CYS A 93 -8.09 -1.00 25.05
CA CYS A 93 -7.75 -0.04 26.07
C CYS A 93 -9.03 0.63 26.55
N ASN A 94 -8.99 1.09 27.80
CA ASN A 94 -10.09 1.81 28.40
C ASN A 94 -10.24 3.16 27.69
N LEU A 95 -11.48 3.55 27.35
CA LEU A 95 -11.77 4.85 26.78
C LEU A 95 -11.38 6.00 27.72
N ASN A 96 -11.38 5.74 29.03
CA ASN A 96 -10.80 6.68 29.98
C ASN A 96 -9.27 6.58 29.96
N SER A 97 -8.61 7.65 29.50
CA SER A 97 -7.16 7.69 29.30
C SER A 97 -6.34 7.63 30.60
N PHE A 98 -6.91 8.04 31.73
CA PHE A 98 -6.23 8.08 33.02
C PHE A 98 -7.18 7.89 34.21
N ARG A 99 -6.68 7.29 35.28
CA ARG A 99 -7.40 7.17 36.56
C ARG A 99 -7.28 8.48 37.34
N PHE A 100 -8.39 9.18 37.53
CA PHE A 100 -8.43 10.45 38.28
C PHE A 100 -7.79 10.34 39.68
N SER A 101 -7.96 9.20 40.35
CA SER A 101 -7.38 8.94 41.68
C SER A 101 -5.84 9.01 41.69
N ARG A 102 -5.16 8.69 40.57
CA ARG A 102 -3.69 8.65 40.44
C ARG A 102 -3.07 9.97 39.96
N VAL A 103 -3.88 10.95 39.55
CA VAL A 103 -3.41 12.26 39.10
C VAL A 103 -2.93 13.09 40.28
N THR A 104 -1.72 13.64 40.18
CA THR A 104 -1.10 14.46 41.23
C THR A 104 -1.18 15.96 40.93
N ARG A 105 -0.84 16.80 41.90
CA ARG A 105 -0.69 18.26 41.69
C ARG A 105 0.34 18.59 40.61
N ASN A 106 1.45 17.83 40.51
CA ASN A 106 2.46 18.06 39.47
C ASN A 106 1.88 17.75 38.09
N ASP A 107 1.09 16.68 37.98
CA ASP A 107 0.48 16.28 36.71
C ASP A 107 -0.55 17.33 36.25
N LEU A 108 -1.38 17.85 37.15
CA LEU A 108 -2.30 18.96 36.82
C LEU A 108 -1.56 20.24 36.43
N TYR A 109 -0.43 20.54 37.07
CA TYR A 109 0.37 21.70 36.72
C TYR A 109 0.92 21.63 35.28
N HIS A 110 1.41 20.46 34.85
CA HIS A 110 2.03 20.32 33.52
C HIS A 110 1.06 19.92 32.41
N ALA A 111 0.06 19.10 32.73
CA ALA A 111 -0.86 18.50 31.74
C ALA A 111 -2.33 18.87 32.00
N GLY A 112 -2.68 19.66 33.01
CA GLY A 112 -4.07 19.95 33.36
C GLY A 112 -4.87 20.62 32.23
N GLU A 113 -4.23 21.50 31.45
CA GLU A 113 -4.83 22.09 30.25
C GLU A 113 -5.02 21.05 29.13
N LEU A 114 -4.01 20.21 28.88
CA LEU A 114 -4.08 19.11 27.91
C LEU A 114 -5.19 18.10 28.23
N LEU A 115 -5.41 17.81 29.52
CA LEU A 115 -6.46 16.94 30.01
C LEU A 115 -7.85 17.62 30.07
N ALA A 116 -7.94 18.88 29.63
CA ALA A 116 -9.15 19.70 29.69
C ALA A 116 -9.73 19.89 31.11
N LEU A 117 -8.92 19.69 32.15
CA LEU A 117 -9.32 19.90 33.56
C LEU A 117 -9.09 21.35 34.01
N LEU A 118 -8.08 22.01 33.44
CA LEU A 118 -7.74 23.40 33.70
C LEU A 118 -7.87 24.26 32.44
N ASN A 119 -8.05 25.56 32.62
CA ASN A 119 -7.93 26.56 31.55
C ASN A 119 -6.48 27.08 31.43
N GLY A 120 -6.20 27.94 30.44
CA GLY A 120 -4.88 28.57 30.26
C GLY A 120 -4.47 29.55 31.37
N ARG A 121 -5.30 29.74 32.41
CA ARG A 121 -4.98 30.48 33.64
C ARG A 121 -4.74 29.56 34.84
N TYR A 122 -4.67 28.24 34.64
CA TYR A 122 -4.52 27.23 35.70
C TYR A 122 -5.70 27.18 36.68
N GLU A 123 -6.89 27.58 36.25
CA GLU A 123 -8.13 27.48 37.03
C GLU A 123 -8.96 26.28 36.54
N ILE A 124 -9.79 25.72 37.43
CA ILE A 124 -10.68 24.59 37.11
C ILE A 124 -11.68 25.00 36.03
N ARG A 125 -11.74 24.21 34.96
CA ARG A 125 -12.69 24.40 33.87
C ARG A 125 -14.09 23.92 34.28
N ASP A 126 -15.13 24.70 33.94
CA ASP A 126 -16.54 24.36 34.10
C ASP A 126 -16.92 23.71 35.46
N PRO A 127 -16.61 24.34 36.62
CA PRO A 127 -16.75 23.73 37.94
C PRO A 127 -18.19 23.36 38.32
N HIS A 128 -19.19 23.92 37.65
CA HIS A 128 -20.61 23.61 37.86
C HIS A 128 -21.04 22.25 37.31
N MET A 129 -20.24 21.66 36.40
CA MET A 129 -20.50 20.34 35.81
C MET A 129 -19.85 19.20 36.61
N VAL A 130 -19.13 19.53 37.68
CA VAL A 130 -18.35 18.58 38.48
C VAL A 130 -19.09 18.28 39.77
N GLU A 131 -19.16 17.01 40.14
CA GLU A 131 -19.74 16.59 41.42
C GLU A 131 -18.94 17.19 42.59
N GLU A 132 -19.64 17.62 43.65
CA GLU A 132 -19.04 18.39 44.75
C GLU A 132 -17.83 17.69 45.39
N HIS A 133 -17.88 16.37 45.54
CA HIS A 133 -16.78 15.61 46.12
C HIS A 133 -15.53 15.60 45.21
N VAL A 134 -15.71 15.48 43.90
CA VAL A 134 -14.62 15.53 42.91
C VAL A 134 -14.06 16.95 42.84
N LEU A 135 -14.95 17.94 42.92
CA LEU A 135 -14.58 19.35 42.89
C LEU A 135 -13.70 19.73 44.08
N GLN A 136 -13.97 19.21 45.28
CA GLN A 136 -13.12 19.43 46.45
C GLN A 136 -11.71 18.86 46.25
N ILE A 137 -11.60 17.63 45.72
CA ILE A 137 -10.31 17.00 45.40
C ILE A 137 -9.56 17.80 44.32
N LEU A 138 -10.27 18.29 43.29
CA LEU A 138 -9.70 19.14 42.25
C LEU A 138 -9.18 20.45 42.83
N LYS A 139 -9.94 21.13 43.70
CA LYS A 139 -9.52 22.39 44.34
C LYS A 139 -8.24 22.21 45.14
N GLU A 140 -8.13 21.12 45.89
CA GLU A 140 -6.90 20.81 46.65
C GLU A 140 -5.71 20.55 45.72
N ARG A 141 -5.90 19.75 44.66
CA ARG A 141 -4.82 19.38 43.74
C ARG A 141 -4.46 20.49 42.76
N ALA A 142 -5.38 21.40 42.45
CA ALA A 142 -5.18 22.56 41.59
C ALA A 142 -4.81 23.85 42.35
N ASN A 143 -4.58 23.76 43.68
CA ASN A 143 -4.01 24.88 44.40
C ASN A 143 -2.50 24.97 44.11
N PHE A 144 -2.11 25.92 43.27
CA PHE A 144 -0.71 26.14 42.89
C PHE A 144 -0.01 27.27 43.69
N ASP A 145 -0.65 27.79 44.74
CA ASP A 145 -0.05 28.82 45.58
C ASP A 145 1.24 28.30 46.22
N ASN A 146 2.34 29.05 46.01
CA ASN A 146 3.68 28.68 46.46
C ASN A 146 4.15 27.29 45.99
N TYR A 147 3.59 26.77 44.88
CA TYR A 147 4.00 25.48 44.35
C TYR A 147 5.33 25.57 43.59
N LYS A 148 6.23 24.62 43.87
CA LYS A 148 7.47 24.41 43.11
C LYS A 148 7.29 23.18 42.21
N PRO A 149 7.16 23.36 40.88
CA PRO A 149 7.01 22.26 39.94
C PRO A 149 8.20 21.32 39.95
N ARG A 150 7.93 20.02 39.74
CA ARG A 150 8.96 18.99 39.56
C ARG A 150 9.06 18.62 38.09
N PRO A 151 10.18 18.02 37.64
CA PRO A 151 10.29 17.47 36.30
C PRO A 151 9.11 16.55 35.97
N PHE A 152 8.66 16.60 34.73
CA PHE A 152 7.48 15.87 34.27
C PHE A 152 7.79 15.15 32.95
N ASN A 153 7.27 13.93 32.81
CA ASN A 153 7.45 13.10 31.63
C ASN A 153 6.09 12.47 31.26
N MET A 154 5.62 12.73 30.05
CA MET A 154 4.33 12.23 29.56
C MET A 154 4.26 10.70 29.55
N ARG A 155 5.36 10.00 29.27
CA ARG A 155 5.39 8.53 29.28
C ARG A 155 5.21 7.99 30.70
N GLU A 156 5.94 8.57 31.66
CA GLU A 156 5.76 8.22 33.08
C GLU A 156 4.34 8.51 33.55
N PHE A 157 3.77 9.64 33.13
CA PHE A 157 2.40 10.01 33.44
C PHE A 157 1.40 8.96 32.94
N TYR A 158 1.49 8.51 31.68
CA TYR A 158 0.61 7.48 31.15
C TYR A 158 0.83 6.11 31.81
N ASP A 159 2.09 5.70 32.04
CA ASP A 159 2.41 4.41 32.66
C ASP A 159 1.88 4.34 34.10
N ARG A 160 1.90 5.46 34.86
CA ARG A 160 1.43 5.52 36.25
C ARG A 160 -0.08 5.74 36.37
N THR A 161 -0.63 6.68 35.58
CA THR A 161 -2.04 7.09 35.72
C THR A 161 -2.98 6.25 34.86
N GLY A 162 -2.49 5.59 33.82
CA GLY A 162 -3.26 4.67 32.99
C GLY A 162 -3.90 3.54 33.79
N HIS A 163 -4.89 2.88 33.19
CA HIS A 163 -5.58 1.77 33.81
C HIS A 163 -4.69 0.52 33.86
N ASP A 164 -4.63 -0.12 35.03
CA ASP A 164 -3.88 -1.37 35.20
C ASP A 164 -4.77 -2.57 34.83
N ILE A 165 -4.27 -3.42 33.95
CA ILE A 165 -4.97 -4.65 33.53
C ILE A 165 -5.25 -5.57 34.72
N LYS A 166 -4.41 -5.55 35.76
CA LYS A 166 -4.62 -6.34 36.99
C LYS A 166 -5.91 -5.98 37.72
N GLU A 167 -6.34 -4.72 37.64
CA GLU A 167 -7.56 -4.24 38.27
C GLU A 167 -8.79 -4.39 37.34
N MET A 168 -8.58 -4.41 36.02
CA MET A 168 -9.66 -4.50 35.03
C MET A 168 -10.04 -5.94 34.67
N LEU A 169 -9.07 -6.86 34.67
CA LEU A 169 -9.26 -8.23 34.19
C LEU A 169 -9.88 -9.10 35.28
N LEU A 170 -11.20 -9.18 35.30
CA LEU A 170 -11.93 -10.00 36.30
C LEU A 170 -11.83 -11.50 36.02
N SER A 171 -11.87 -11.90 34.73
CA SER A 171 -11.76 -13.30 34.30
C SER A 171 -11.23 -13.33 32.87
N CYS A 172 -10.45 -14.37 32.57
CA CYS A 172 -9.84 -14.58 31.27
C CYS A 172 -9.77 -16.09 31.00
N SER A 173 -10.29 -16.52 29.85
CA SER A 173 -10.08 -17.88 29.36
C SER A 173 -9.91 -17.87 27.84
N TYR A 174 -8.99 -18.69 27.36
CA TYR A 174 -8.77 -18.92 25.94
C TYR A 174 -8.85 -20.43 25.67
N ARG A 175 -9.82 -20.83 24.83
CA ARG A 175 -10.09 -22.25 24.50
C ARG A 175 -10.32 -23.16 25.72
N GLY A 176 -10.84 -22.60 26.81
CA GLY A 176 -11.10 -23.32 28.07
C GLY A 176 -9.94 -23.27 29.06
N ASP A 177 -8.73 -22.86 28.63
CA ASP A 177 -7.61 -22.67 29.53
C ASP A 177 -7.68 -21.30 30.21
N PRO A 178 -7.38 -21.20 31.51
CA PRO A 178 -7.36 -19.92 32.22
C PRO A 178 -6.18 -19.05 31.76
N CYS A 179 -6.41 -17.74 31.62
CA CYS A 179 -5.35 -16.75 31.39
C CYS A 179 -5.30 -15.71 32.51
N SER A 180 -4.18 -14.98 32.57
CA SER A 180 -3.88 -14.01 33.63
C SER A 180 -3.42 -12.68 33.04
N ASN A 181 -3.20 -11.69 33.90
CA ASN A 181 -2.66 -10.39 33.51
C ASN A 181 -1.26 -10.49 32.87
N ASP A 182 -0.47 -11.52 33.20
CA ASP A 182 0.86 -11.74 32.62
C ASP A 182 0.80 -12.13 31.13
N ASN A 183 -0.36 -12.56 30.65
CA ASN A 183 -0.59 -12.86 29.23
C ASN A 183 -0.88 -11.61 28.39
N PHE A 184 -0.97 -10.43 29.01
CA PHE A 184 -1.21 -9.16 28.33
C PHE A 184 0.06 -8.31 28.33
N LYS A 185 0.42 -7.81 27.14
CA LYS A 185 1.55 -6.91 26.97
C LYS A 185 1.09 -5.48 26.90
N VAL A 186 1.64 -4.62 27.75
CA VAL A 186 1.41 -3.17 27.69
C VAL A 186 2.03 -2.62 26.41
N VAL A 187 1.22 -1.88 25.65
CA VAL A 187 1.64 -1.16 24.44
C VAL A 187 1.23 0.30 24.57
N SER A 188 2.19 1.21 24.44
CA SER A 188 1.90 2.64 24.40
C SER A 188 1.44 2.99 22.98
N GLN A 189 0.13 3.10 22.78
CA GLN A 189 -0.42 3.68 21.57
C GLN A 189 -0.67 5.15 21.84
N THR A 190 -0.23 6.03 20.94
CA THR A 190 -0.79 7.37 20.89
C THR A 190 -2.26 7.17 20.54
N TYR A 191 -3.17 7.32 21.51
CA TYR A 191 -4.56 7.53 21.17
C TYR A 191 -4.59 8.82 20.36
N GLN A 192 -4.51 8.65 19.05
CA GLN A 192 -4.73 9.70 18.06
C GLN A 192 -6.23 9.93 18.10
N GLN A 193 -6.63 10.83 18.99
CA GLN A 193 -7.94 11.44 18.96
C GLN A 193 -7.90 12.62 17.98
#